data_AF-A0A931Q7Z3-F1
#
_entry.id   AF-A0A931Q7Z3-F1
#
_cell.length_a   1.000
_cell.length_b   1.000
_cell.length_c   1.000
_cell.angle_alpha   90.00
_cell.angle_beta   90.00
_cell.angle_gamma   90.00
#
_symmetry.space_group_name_H-M   'P 1'
#
loop_
_entity.id
_entity.type
_entity.pdbx_description
1 polymer ?
#
loop_
_entity_poly.entity_id
_entity_poly.type
_entity_poly.pdbx_seq_one_letter_code
_entity_poly.pdbx_strand_id
1 'polypeptide(L)'
;MTELPADLQSLIESYKTWKQELNIGNLAEVITVDEVAARVASFYEKIRSVVDWKEEHLLRKTVIERILKRRTLLKRGLLVGVAGREHIFNFIAELIRGGHFPNGRIPSVKVDEIQTILNKYIFLIEKSLFQRRARKIENWLLQVASYEIEIALDPHIREVNLIEYMAQDFINKLELREENKGLISEDERKLQIYLGVHRALFKMDDPVLTYHLLERLYPDWRAPSNESIQSISSDIIGIQAVIGKVLKHPLSESFYRIAEQYDTLYLILSDVISEDPENFTKIVSGGSLEEKIDLAYKSRLAKLKGKVGRAALYSTISIFVTKVLFVLALEIPVDRYFHGSLNYTAIALSIVAPPLLMMILLLSVKLTSAPNLQDVKHGVLKLMDANNRQTYYLAIPRKKRLAQVLFLDVFYFLSFLFSFWLLSWMLYRAHFGPFSIVVFAMFISLVSFAGTKIQSRGRELMVGEVKTGFISSLIDFLFLPIVQVGKWLSNQLIRYNAIVFLFNFLIEAPLQIFVEFLEQWRAFLKEKKERIH
;
A
#
# COMPACT_ATOMS: atom_id res chain seq x y z
N MET A 1 -6.70 -16.81 -37.71
CA MET A 1 -5.67 -16.37 -36.75
C MET A 1 -6.09 -15.00 -36.26
N THR A 2 -6.61 -14.89 -35.04
CA THR A 2 -6.84 -13.58 -34.42
C THR A 2 -5.48 -12.96 -34.14
N GLU A 3 -5.10 -11.95 -34.90
CA GLU A 3 -3.87 -11.20 -34.65
C GLU A 3 -3.99 -10.50 -33.29
N LEU A 4 -3.05 -10.78 -32.38
CA LEU A 4 -2.99 -10.13 -31.08
C LEU A 4 -2.46 -8.68 -31.26
N PRO A 5 -2.95 -7.71 -30.47
CA PRO A 5 -2.42 -6.35 -30.48
C PRO A 5 -0.90 -6.30 -30.28
N ALA A 6 -0.21 -5.39 -30.99
CA ALA A 6 1.25 -5.25 -30.89
C ALA A 6 1.74 -4.99 -29.45
N ASP A 7 1.02 -4.15 -28.70
CA ASP A 7 1.34 -3.85 -27.30
C ASP A 7 1.25 -5.10 -26.40
N LEU A 8 0.31 -6.01 -26.70
CA LEU A 8 0.16 -7.29 -25.99
C LEU A 8 1.28 -8.27 -26.35
N GLN A 9 1.75 -8.27 -27.58
CA GLN A 9 2.90 -9.09 -28.00
C GLN A 9 4.18 -8.64 -27.27
N SER A 10 4.40 -7.33 -27.14
CA SER A 10 5.51 -6.76 -26.36
C SER A 10 5.45 -7.20 -24.89
N LEU A 11 4.25 -7.17 -24.28
CA LEU A 11 4.04 -7.66 -22.91
C LEU A 11 4.42 -9.15 -22.77
N ILE A 12 3.98 -10.00 -23.70
CA ILE A 12 4.30 -11.44 -23.70
C ILE A 12 5.81 -11.68 -23.79
N GLU A 13 6.51 -10.97 -24.69
CA GLU A 13 7.97 -11.09 -24.81
C GLU A 13 8.69 -10.67 -23.53
N SER A 14 8.26 -9.56 -22.89
CA SER A 14 8.83 -9.15 -21.61
C SER A 14 8.67 -10.21 -20.51
N TYR A 15 7.57 -10.96 -20.52
CA TYR A 15 7.30 -12.03 -19.55
C TYR A 15 8.13 -13.29 -19.84
N LYS A 16 8.47 -13.56 -21.10
CA LYS A 16 9.43 -14.61 -21.45
C LYS A 16 10.82 -14.28 -20.92
N THR A 17 11.30 -13.05 -21.12
CA THR A 17 12.58 -12.59 -20.58
C THR A 17 12.62 -12.68 -19.06
N TRP A 18 11.57 -12.22 -18.39
CA TRP A 18 11.43 -12.35 -16.93
C TRP A 18 11.53 -13.80 -16.45
N LYS A 19 10.86 -14.74 -17.13
CA LYS A 19 10.91 -16.17 -16.78
C LYS A 19 12.31 -16.76 -17.00
N GLN A 20 13.06 -16.27 -17.99
CA GLN A 20 14.45 -16.68 -18.21
C GLN A 20 15.38 -16.15 -17.11
N GLU A 21 15.23 -14.89 -16.70
CA GLU A 21 16.03 -14.28 -15.62
C GLU A 21 15.85 -14.99 -14.28
N LEU A 22 14.63 -15.44 -13.96
CA LEU A 22 14.36 -16.25 -12.76
C LEU A 22 15.14 -17.57 -12.73
N ASN A 23 15.50 -18.13 -13.88
CA ASN A 23 16.19 -19.42 -13.99
C ASN A 23 17.72 -19.31 -13.95
N ILE A 24 18.30 -18.10 -14.07
CA ILE A 24 19.77 -17.87 -14.14
C ILE A 24 20.41 -17.78 -12.73
N GLY A 25 19.71 -18.18 -11.68
CA GLY A 25 20.12 -18.03 -10.28
C GLY A 25 21.13 -19.05 -9.73
N ASN A 26 22.13 -19.50 -10.48
CA ASN A 26 23.12 -20.47 -9.98
C ASN A 26 24.53 -20.06 -10.43
N LEU A 27 25.32 -19.40 -9.56
CA LEU A 27 26.81 -19.42 -9.51
C LEU A 27 27.42 -18.32 -8.59
N ALA A 28 26.64 -17.41 -8.01
CA ALA A 28 27.16 -16.34 -7.13
C ALA A 28 27.09 -16.72 -5.64
N GLU A 29 28.05 -16.25 -4.84
CA GLU A 29 28.00 -16.32 -3.38
C GLU A 29 26.76 -15.57 -2.87
N VAL A 30 25.94 -16.22 -2.04
CA VAL A 30 24.66 -15.69 -1.56
C VAL A 30 24.71 -15.33 -0.09
N ILE A 31 23.94 -14.31 0.30
CA ILE A 31 23.80 -13.91 1.69
C ILE A 31 22.86 -14.91 2.39
N THR A 32 23.41 -15.59 3.40
CA THR A 32 22.65 -16.52 4.26
C THR A 32 22.60 -16.01 5.69
N VAL A 33 21.45 -16.16 6.32
CA VAL A 33 21.25 -15.91 7.75
C VAL A 33 20.82 -17.18 8.46
N ASP A 34 21.03 -17.23 9.75
CA ASP A 34 20.72 -18.38 10.57
C ASP A 34 19.21 -18.63 10.71
N GLU A 35 18.75 -19.85 10.37
CA GLU A 35 17.33 -20.15 10.17
C GLU A 35 16.46 -19.91 11.39
N VAL A 36 16.95 -20.25 12.58
CA VAL A 36 16.15 -20.12 13.80
C VAL A 36 16.05 -18.64 14.22
N ALA A 37 17.08 -17.83 13.94
CA ALA A 37 17.04 -16.38 14.16
C ALA A 37 16.04 -15.74 13.19
N ALA A 38 16.04 -16.18 11.92
CA ALA A 38 15.05 -15.78 10.94
C ALA A 38 13.60 -16.18 11.34
N ARG A 39 13.39 -17.36 11.93
CA ARG A 39 12.06 -17.76 12.44
C ARG A 39 11.57 -16.85 13.56
N VAL A 40 12.43 -16.47 14.49
CA VAL A 40 12.07 -15.54 15.59
C VAL A 40 11.77 -14.14 15.05
N ALA A 41 12.64 -13.61 14.20
CA ALA A 41 12.46 -12.28 13.61
C ALA A 41 11.21 -12.21 12.72
N SER A 42 10.96 -13.21 11.87
CA SER A 42 9.76 -13.26 11.03
C SER A 42 8.46 -13.44 11.83
N PHE A 43 8.49 -14.12 12.99
CA PHE A 43 7.33 -14.20 13.88
C PHE A 43 6.96 -12.82 14.43
N TYR A 44 7.94 -12.06 14.88
CA TYR A 44 7.70 -10.70 15.34
C TYR A 44 7.21 -9.78 14.23
N GLU A 45 7.83 -9.83 13.05
CA GLU A 45 7.41 -8.98 11.94
C GLU A 45 5.97 -9.30 11.51
N LYS A 46 5.53 -10.56 11.60
CA LYS A 46 4.12 -10.93 11.43
C LYS A 46 3.23 -10.21 12.45
N ILE A 47 3.58 -10.21 13.74
CA ILE A 47 2.84 -9.46 14.78
C ILE A 47 2.84 -7.96 14.49
N ARG A 48 3.94 -7.40 14.00
CA ARG A 48 4.00 -5.99 13.66
C ARG A 48 3.11 -5.65 12.45
N SER A 49 3.13 -6.47 11.41
CA SER A 49 2.33 -6.28 10.19
C SER A 49 0.82 -6.27 10.46
N VAL A 50 0.39 -6.90 11.56
CA VAL A 50 -1.00 -6.85 12.06
C VAL A 50 -1.37 -5.42 12.50
N VAL A 51 -0.40 -4.67 13.04
CA VAL A 51 -0.55 -3.28 13.49
C VAL A 51 -0.36 -2.30 12.33
N ASP A 52 0.64 -2.54 11.47
CA ASP A 52 0.92 -1.72 10.28
C ASP A 52 -0.01 -2.10 9.11
N TRP A 53 -1.16 -1.44 9.01
CA TRP A 53 -2.24 -1.76 8.07
C TRP A 53 -2.00 -1.35 6.59
N LYS A 54 -0.76 -1.45 6.11
CA LYS A 54 -0.35 -1.16 4.72
C LYS A 54 -0.54 -2.38 3.80
N GLU A 55 -0.45 -2.16 2.49
CA GLU A 55 -0.53 -3.23 1.49
C GLU A 55 0.71 -4.12 1.52
N GLU A 56 0.55 -5.41 1.19
CA GLU A 56 1.60 -6.42 1.34
C GLU A 56 2.89 -6.07 0.58
N HIS A 57 2.77 -5.53 -0.64
CA HIS A 57 3.91 -5.05 -1.42
C HIS A 57 4.53 -3.77 -0.82
N LEU A 58 3.74 -2.87 -0.20
CA LEU A 58 4.28 -1.70 0.51
C LEU A 58 4.96 -2.05 1.83
N LEU A 59 4.83 -3.29 2.33
CA LEU A 59 5.48 -3.72 3.57
C LEU A 59 7.01 -3.78 3.40
N ARG A 60 7.53 -4.30 2.28
CA ARG A 60 8.98 -4.41 2.04
C ARG A 60 9.64 -3.03 2.03
N LYS A 61 9.14 -2.12 1.20
CA LYS A 61 9.57 -0.71 1.17
C LYS A 61 9.53 -0.04 2.55
N THR A 62 8.42 -0.20 3.29
CA THR A 62 8.26 0.43 4.60
C THR A 62 9.27 -0.10 5.61
N VAL A 63 9.59 -1.39 5.55
CA VAL A 63 10.61 -2.01 6.39
C VAL A 63 12.00 -1.50 6.01
N ILE A 64 12.31 -1.42 4.72
CA ILE A 64 13.56 -0.80 4.23
C ILE A 64 13.68 0.62 4.78
N GLU A 65 12.66 1.47 4.61
CA GLU A 65 12.62 2.83 5.17
C GLU A 65 12.85 2.84 6.69
N ARG A 66 12.23 1.92 7.43
CA ARG A 66 12.35 1.81 8.89
C ARG A 66 13.78 1.44 9.30
N ILE A 67 14.36 0.42 8.69
CA ILE A 67 15.71 -0.06 9.00
C ILE A 67 16.75 1.01 8.62
N LEU A 68 16.58 1.68 7.46
CA LEU A 68 17.45 2.80 7.06
C LEU A 68 17.44 3.94 8.09
N LYS A 69 16.24 4.34 8.56
CA LYS A 69 16.08 5.35 9.62
C LYS A 69 16.74 4.92 10.92
N ARG A 70 16.51 3.67 11.33
CA ARG A 70 16.97 3.13 12.62
C ARG A 70 18.48 2.92 12.67
N ARG A 71 19.07 2.33 11.64
CA ARG A 71 20.53 2.16 11.49
C ARG A 71 21.23 3.46 11.13
N THR A 72 20.46 4.52 10.87
CA THR A 72 20.97 5.84 10.50
C THR A 72 21.90 5.80 9.30
N LEU A 73 21.68 4.87 8.36
CA LEU A 73 22.62 4.58 7.26
C LEU A 73 22.81 5.76 6.31
N LEU A 74 21.90 6.73 6.34
CA LEU A 74 21.99 7.97 5.58
C LEU A 74 22.68 9.10 6.36
N LYS A 75 23.22 8.84 7.56
CA LYS A 75 24.04 9.80 8.32
C LYS A 75 25.49 9.75 7.85
N ARG A 76 26.08 10.94 7.79
CA ARG A 76 27.43 11.22 7.29
C ARG A 76 28.48 10.27 7.89
N GLY A 77 29.30 9.67 7.03
CA GLY A 77 30.48 8.89 7.39
C GLY A 77 30.25 7.39 7.65
N LEU A 78 29.01 6.92 7.78
CA LEU A 78 28.72 5.51 8.12
C LEU A 78 28.93 4.52 6.96
N LEU A 79 28.90 4.97 5.69
CA LEU A 79 29.02 4.10 4.52
C LEU A 79 30.40 4.17 3.82
N VAL A 80 31.41 4.75 4.48
CA VAL A 80 32.74 4.93 3.88
C VAL A 80 33.62 3.69 4.11
N GLY A 81 34.28 3.21 3.05
CA GLY A 81 35.25 2.12 3.13
C GLY A 81 34.68 0.75 3.53
N VAL A 82 35.50 -0.09 4.15
CA VAL A 82 35.15 -1.47 4.56
C VAL A 82 33.99 -1.48 5.58
N ALA A 83 33.93 -0.48 6.47
CA ALA A 83 32.84 -0.33 7.43
C ALA A 83 31.48 -0.17 6.72
N GLY A 84 31.42 0.57 5.61
CA GLY A 84 30.19 0.75 4.85
C GLY A 84 29.65 -0.56 4.28
N ARG A 85 30.54 -1.42 3.76
CA ARG A 85 30.16 -2.73 3.22
C ARG A 85 29.57 -3.64 4.30
N GLU A 86 30.17 -3.67 5.48
CA GLU A 86 29.65 -4.44 6.62
C GLU A 86 28.29 -3.92 7.10
N HIS A 87 28.11 -2.59 7.16
CA HIS A 87 26.81 -1.99 7.52
C HIS A 87 25.71 -2.35 6.52
N ILE A 88 26.01 -2.39 5.22
CA ILE A 88 25.05 -2.77 4.18
C ILE A 88 24.77 -4.27 4.20
N PHE A 89 25.80 -5.10 4.39
CA PHE A 89 25.61 -6.54 4.59
C PHE A 89 24.65 -6.81 5.75
N ASN A 90 24.89 -6.18 6.90
CA ASN A 90 24.04 -6.32 8.08
C ASN A 90 22.61 -5.79 7.86
N PHE A 91 22.47 -4.74 7.04
CA PHE A 91 21.18 -4.22 6.61
C PHE A 91 20.41 -5.24 5.76
N ILE A 92 21.04 -5.85 4.75
CA ILE A 92 20.41 -6.88 3.92
C ILE A 92 20.11 -8.13 4.75
N ALA A 93 21.04 -8.58 5.60
CA ALA A 93 20.85 -9.72 6.48
C ALA A 93 19.63 -9.53 7.40
N GLU A 94 19.41 -8.32 7.92
CA GLU A 94 18.20 -8.03 8.70
C GLU A 94 16.91 -8.14 7.89
N LEU A 95 16.90 -7.66 6.65
CA LEU A 95 15.74 -7.81 5.76
C LEU A 95 15.41 -9.29 5.49
N ILE A 96 16.44 -10.14 5.36
CA ILE A 96 16.30 -11.59 5.20
C ILE A 96 15.79 -12.22 6.52
N ARG A 97 16.36 -11.85 7.68
CA ARG A 97 15.91 -12.36 9.00
C ARG A 97 14.44 -12.04 9.25
N GLY A 98 13.98 -10.83 8.91
CA GLY A 98 12.59 -10.42 9.01
C GLY A 98 11.63 -11.19 8.09
N GLY A 99 12.15 -11.97 7.14
CA GLY A 99 11.37 -12.75 6.18
C GLY A 99 10.85 -11.93 5.00
N HIS A 100 11.39 -10.73 4.76
CA HIS A 100 10.99 -9.89 3.63
C HIS A 100 11.58 -10.35 2.30
N PHE A 101 12.79 -10.93 2.37
CA PHE A 101 13.47 -11.56 1.24
C PHE A 101 13.84 -13.02 1.59
N PRO A 102 13.85 -13.91 0.59
CA PRO A 102 14.18 -15.31 0.79
C PRO A 102 15.65 -15.51 1.20
N ASN A 103 15.87 -16.39 2.17
CA ASN A 103 17.23 -16.75 2.64
C ASN A 103 18.02 -17.46 1.54
N GLY A 104 19.29 -17.11 1.37
CA GLY A 104 20.18 -17.75 0.40
C GLY A 104 19.88 -17.47 -1.06
N ARG A 105 19.15 -16.39 -1.39
CA ARG A 105 18.88 -15.99 -2.78
C ARG A 105 19.55 -14.69 -3.23
N ILE A 106 19.85 -13.78 -2.30
CA ILE A 106 20.43 -12.48 -2.64
C ILE A 106 21.95 -12.64 -2.84
N PRO A 107 22.50 -12.35 -4.04
CA PRO A 107 23.95 -12.42 -4.27
C PRO A 107 24.71 -11.37 -3.43
N SER A 108 25.92 -11.69 -3.00
CA SER A 108 26.80 -10.78 -2.25
C SER A 108 27.14 -9.51 -3.04
N VAL A 109 27.15 -9.57 -4.37
CA VAL A 109 27.34 -8.42 -5.29
C VAL A 109 26.27 -7.34 -5.08
N LYS A 110 25.06 -7.71 -4.62
CA LYS A 110 24.00 -6.72 -4.32
C LYS A 110 24.37 -5.77 -3.18
N VAL A 111 25.33 -6.12 -2.34
CA VAL A 111 25.89 -5.22 -1.31
C VAL A 111 26.50 -3.98 -1.98
N ASP A 112 27.29 -4.18 -3.02
CA ASP A 112 28.02 -3.10 -3.69
C ASP A 112 27.06 -2.21 -4.54
N GLU A 113 26.02 -2.82 -5.11
CA GLU A 113 24.93 -2.11 -5.78
C GLU A 113 24.14 -1.22 -4.80
N ILE A 114 23.72 -1.75 -3.65
CA ILE A 114 23.02 -0.98 -2.62
C ILE A 114 23.91 0.13 -2.05
N GLN A 115 25.21 -0.11 -1.94
CA GLN A 115 26.17 0.93 -1.52
C GLN A 115 26.16 2.12 -2.48
N THR A 116 26.17 1.84 -3.78
CA THR A 116 26.11 2.87 -4.82
C THR A 116 24.81 3.68 -4.72
N ILE A 117 23.68 3.00 -4.54
CA ILE A 117 22.37 3.64 -4.38
C ILE A 117 22.38 4.55 -3.14
N LEU A 118 22.81 4.05 -1.98
CA LEU A 118 22.83 4.82 -0.74
C LEU A 118 23.77 6.03 -0.82
N ASN A 119 24.94 5.89 -1.44
CA ASN A 119 25.88 6.99 -1.64
C ASN A 119 25.27 8.15 -2.44
N LYS A 120 24.49 7.84 -3.50
CA LYS A 120 23.74 8.84 -4.26
C LYS A 120 22.80 9.64 -3.36
N TYR A 121 22.00 8.97 -2.53
CA TYR A 121 21.05 9.65 -1.64
C TYR A 121 21.74 10.41 -0.51
N ILE A 122 22.83 9.89 0.05
CA ILE A 122 23.63 10.62 1.05
C ILE A 122 24.14 11.93 0.46
N PHE A 123 24.69 11.90 -0.76
CA PHE A 123 25.17 13.11 -1.42
C PHE A 123 24.07 14.15 -1.58
N LEU A 124 22.88 13.74 -2.05
CA LEU A 124 21.73 14.63 -2.19
C LEU A 124 21.25 15.20 -0.84
N ILE A 125 21.23 14.37 0.21
CA ILE A 125 20.86 14.80 1.57
C ILE A 125 21.88 15.82 2.09
N GLU A 126 23.17 15.52 2.02
CA GLU A 126 24.24 16.40 2.51
C GLU A 126 24.19 17.80 1.88
N LYS A 127 23.98 17.87 0.56
CA LYS A 127 23.83 19.15 -0.15
C LYS A 127 22.54 19.89 0.23
N SER A 128 21.49 19.17 0.62
CA SER A 128 20.23 19.76 1.08
C SER A 128 20.25 20.29 2.52
N LEU A 129 21.25 19.91 3.34
CA LEU A 129 21.32 20.26 4.77
C LEU A 129 21.39 21.77 5.04
N PHE A 130 21.91 22.56 4.09
CA PHE A 130 22.00 24.02 4.21
C PHE A 130 20.67 24.74 3.96
N GLN A 131 19.59 24.00 3.68
CA GLN A 131 18.29 24.55 3.31
C GLN A 131 17.30 24.56 4.49
N ARG A 132 16.44 25.58 4.58
CA ARG A 132 15.41 25.75 5.63
C ARG A 132 14.47 24.54 5.81
N ARG A 133 14.42 23.60 4.85
CA ARG A 133 13.53 22.42 4.83
C ARG A 133 14.27 21.08 4.84
N ALA A 134 15.53 21.05 5.30
CA ALA A 134 16.40 19.86 5.27
C ALA A 134 15.72 18.57 5.75
N ARG A 135 15.08 18.55 6.94
CA ARG A 135 14.41 17.32 7.47
C ARG A 135 13.28 16.79 6.58
N LYS A 136 12.58 17.67 5.85
CA LYS A 136 11.48 17.25 4.96
C LYS A 136 12.03 16.62 3.68
N ILE A 137 13.13 17.17 3.18
CA ILE A 137 13.83 16.66 1.99
C ILE A 137 14.52 15.34 2.32
N GLU A 138 15.19 15.25 3.47
CA GLU A 138 15.78 14.01 3.98
C GLU A 138 14.75 12.88 4.05
N ASN A 139 13.59 13.14 4.68
CA ASN A 139 12.52 12.14 4.75
C ASN A 139 11.97 11.75 3.36
N TRP A 140 11.86 12.71 2.45
CA TRP A 140 11.38 12.45 1.08
C TRP A 140 12.38 11.60 0.29
N LEU A 141 13.66 11.95 0.30
CA LEU A 141 14.74 11.19 -0.35
C LEU A 141 14.87 9.78 0.23
N LEU A 142 14.76 9.64 1.54
CA LEU A 142 14.79 8.33 2.21
C LEU A 142 13.63 7.43 1.74
N GLN A 143 12.43 7.98 1.59
CA GLN A 143 11.29 7.23 1.07
C GLN A 143 11.47 6.80 -0.37
N VAL A 144 12.11 7.62 -1.22
CA VAL A 144 12.44 7.25 -2.60
C VAL A 144 13.55 6.18 -2.61
N ALA A 145 14.61 6.36 -1.82
CA ALA A 145 15.71 5.40 -1.68
C ALA A 145 15.21 4.02 -1.25
N SER A 146 14.22 3.96 -0.36
CA SER A 146 13.66 2.69 0.10
C SER A 146 13.04 1.86 -1.01
N TYR A 147 12.43 2.51 -2.01
CA TYR A 147 11.89 1.83 -3.18
C TYR A 147 12.98 1.43 -4.17
N GLU A 148 13.97 2.29 -4.40
CA GLU A 148 15.08 1.96 -5.29
C GLU A 148 15.89 0.75 -4.78
N ILE A 149 16.08 0.63 -3.47
CA ILE A 149 16.71 -0.53 -2.85
C ILE A 149 15.84 -1.79 -2.98
N GLU A 150 14.52 -1.65 -2.86
CA GLU A 150 13.59 -2.78 -3.05
C GLU A 150 13.71 -3.37 -4.45
N ILE A 151 13.62 -2.54 -5.49
CA ILE A 151 13.71 -3.00 -6.88
C ILE A 151 15.13 -3.45 -7.27
N ALA A 152 16.17 -2.96 -6.58
CA ALA A 152 17.53 -3.48 -6.73
C ALA A 152 17.65 -4.90 -6.15
N LEU A 153 16.94 -5.21 -5.06
CA LEU A 153 16.96 -6.53 -4.43
C LEU A 153 16.02 -7.54 -5.10
N ASP A 154 14.85 -7.10 -5.57
CA ASP A 154 13.83 -7.92 -6.22
C ASP A 154 13.17 -7.12 -7.37
N PRO A 155 13.67 -7.24 -8.61
CA PRO A 155 13.16 -6.46 -9.74
C PRO A 155 11.69 -6.74 -10.07
N HIS A 156 10.86 -5.70 -10.08
CA HIS A 156 9.42 -5.77 -10.38
C HIS A 156 9.10 -5.72 -11.89
N ILE A 157 9.80 -6.52 -12.70
CA ILE A 157 9.74 -6.47 -14.17
C ILE A 157 8.31 -6.70 -14.68
N ARG A 158 7.60 -7.68 -14.11
CA ARG A 158 6.24 -8.03 -14.53
C ARG A 158 5.26 -6.88 -14.26
N GLU A 159 5.35 -6.30 -13.06
CA GLU A 159 4.49 -5.22 -12.60
C GLU A 159 4.70 -3.96 -13.44
N VAL A 160 5.96 -3.56 -13.68
CA VAL A 160 6.29 -2.39 -14.51
C VAL A 160 5.79 -2.57 -15.94
N ASN A 161 6.02 -3.74 -16.56
CA ASN A 161 5.55 -3.98 -17.93
C ASN A 161 4.02 -4.01 -18.03
N LEU A 162 3.31 -4.51 -17.01
CA LEU A 162 1.85 -4.45 -16.97
C LEU A 162 1.33 -3.00 -16.85
N ILE A 163 2.00 -2.19 -16.03
CA ILE A 163 1.70 -0.76 -15.90
C ILE A 163 1.87 -0.06 -17.24
N GLU A 164 2.98 -0.27 -17.95
CA GLU A 164 3.22 0.36 -19.24
C GLU A 164 2.18 -0.08 -20.28
N TYR A 165 1.85 -1.37 -20.32
CA TYR A 165 0.80 -1.89 -21.20
C TYR A 165 -0.56 -1.23 -20.93
N MET A 166 -1.01 -1.18 -19.67
CA MET A 166 -2.29 -0.55 -19.33
C MET A 166 -2.27 0.96 -19.55
N ALA A 167 -1.17 1.63 -19.24
CA ALA A 167 -1.03 3.07 -19.47
C ALA A 167 -1.12 3.40 -20.96
N GLN A 168 -0.45 2.62 -21.82
CA GLN A 168 -0.50 2.81 -23.26
C GLN A 168 -1.91 2.56 -23.83
N ASP A 169 -2.60 1.50 -23.37
CA ASP A 169 -3.99 1.23 -23.77
C ASP A 169 -4.92 2.40 -23.39
N PHE A 170 -4.78 2.92 -22.17
CA PHE A 170 -5.56 4.06 -21.71
C PHE A 170 -5.20 5.35 -22.43
N ILE A 171 -3.93 5.61 -22.75
CA ILE A 171 -3.53 6.81 -23.50
C ILE A 171 -4.23 6.84 -24.87
N ASN A 172 -4.37 5.68 -25.50
CA ASN A 172 -5.00 5.51 -26.82
C ASN A 172 -6.53 5.54 -26.77
N LYS A 173 -7.15 5.02 -25.70
CA LYS A 173 -8.62 4.83 -25.62
C LYS A 173 -9.35 5.81 -24.70
N LEU A 174 -8.65 6.47 -23.77
CA LEU A 174 -9.25 7.38 -22.80
C LEU A 174 -9.38 8.80 -23.37
N GLU A 175 -10.60 9.17 -23.73
CA GLU A 175 -10.92 10.50 -24.22
C GLU A 175 -11.57 11.37 -23.13
N LEU A 176 -11.25 12.66 -23.19
CA LEU A 176 -11.99 13.68 -22.46
C LEU A 176 -13.27 14.01 -23.23
N ARG A 177 -14.39 14.16 -22.53
CA ARG A 177 -15.62 14.68 -23.13
C ARG A 177 -15.34 16.04 -23.79
N GLU A 178 -16.04 16.35 -24.89
CA GLU A 178 -15.86 17.61 -25.64
C GLU A 178 -15.89 18.85 -24.75
N GLU A 179 -16.79 18.89 -23.76
CA GLU A 179 -16.94 19.97 -22.78
C GLU A 179 -15.71 20.22 -21.88
N ASN A 180 -14.77 19.27 -21.85
CA ASN A 180 -13.60 19.26 -20.99
C ASN A 180 -12.27 19.33 -21.78
N LYS A 181 -12.33 19.34 -23.12
CA LYS A 181 -11.14 19.46 -23.97
C LYS A 181 -10.49 20.84 -23.74
N GLY A 182 -9.19 20.85 -23.48
CA GLY A 182 -8.41 22.06 -23.17
C GLY A 182 -8.19 22.38 -21.69
N LEU A 183 -8.77 21.59 -20.76
CA LEU A 183 -8.51 21.74 -19.31
C LEU A 183 -7.13 21.26 -18.88
N ILE A 184 -6.49 20.40 -19.69
CA ILE A 184 -5.22 19.75 -19.41
C ILE A 184 -4.46 19.60 -20.73
N SER A 185 -3.13 19.74 -20.68
CA SER A 185 -2.29 19.46 -21.85
C SER A 185 -2.24 17.96 -22.15
N GLU A 186 -1.94 17.57 -23.40
CA GLU A 186 -1.83 16.14 -23.75
C GLU A 186 -0.71 15.43 -22.99
N ASP A 187 0.41 16.10 -22.74
CA ASP A 187 1.51 15.53 -21.96
C ASP A 187 1.12 15.32 -20.50
N GLU A 188 0.40 16.28 -19.91
CA GLU A 188 -0.10 16.16 -18.55
C GLU A 188 -1.22 15.11 -18.46
N ARG A 189 -2.07 14.96 -19.49
CA ARG A 189 -3.04 13.86 -19.60
C ARG A 189 -2.33 12.50 -19.55
N LYS A 190 -1.32 12.30 -20.41
CA LYS A 190 -0.54 11.06 -20.45
C LYS A 190 0.13 10.77 -19.10
N LEU A 191 0.70 11.81 -18.46
CA LEU A 191 1.33 11.68 -17.15
C LEU A 191 0.33 11.30 -16.06
N GLN A 192 -0.85 11.91 -16.03
CA GLN A 192 -1.88 11.59 -15.03
C GLN A 192 -2.49 10.20 -15.26
N ILE A 193 -2.64 9.74 -16.50
CA ILE A 193 -2.99 8.35 -16.82
C ILE A 193 -1.96 7.40 -16.25
N TYR A 194 -0.67 7.65 -16.54
CA TYR A 194 0.44 6.84 -16.05
C TYR A 194 0.42 6.70 -14.53
N LEU A 195 0.29 7.81 -13.80
CA LEU A 195 0.22 7.82 -12.33
C LEU A 195 -1.06 7.16 -11.81
N GLY A 196 -2.18 7.32 -12.51
CA GLY A 196 -3.45 6.67 -12.19
C GLY A 196 -3.36 5.14 -12.29
N VAL A 197 -2.71 4.63 -13.34
CA VAL A 197 -2.49 3.19 -13.57
C VAL A 197 -1.57 2.57 -12.52
N HIS A 198 -0.46 3.22 -12.18
CA HIS A 198 0.42 2.79 -11.07
C HIS A 198 -0.36 2.61 -9.76
N ARG A 199 -1.22 3.59 -9.44
CA ARG A 199 -2.09 3.52 -8.25
C ARG A 199 -3.18 2.47 -8.39
N ALA A 200 -3.77 2.27 -9.57
CA ALA A 200 -4.86 1.33 -9.76
C ALA A 200 -4.40 -0.12 -9.61
N LEU A 201 -3.42 -0.55 -10.42
CA LEU A 201 -2.98 -1.95 -10.51
C LEU A 201 -2.33 -2.45 -9.23
N PHE A 202 -1.49 -1.62 -8.61
CA PHE A 202 -0.63 -2.04 -7.52
C PHE A 202 -0.64 -1.07 -6.35
N LYS A 203 -1.58 -0.13 -6.26
CA LYS A 203 -1.75 0.76 -5.09
C LYS A 203 -0.44 1.47 -4.68
N MET A 204 0.39 1.79 -5.67
CA MET A 204 1.71 2.40 -5.49
C MET A 204 1.60 3.73 -4.74
N ASP A 205 2.48 3.93 -3.75
CA ASP A 205 2.48 5.13 -2.92
C ASP A 205 3.22 6.32 -3.58
N ASP A 206 2.99 7.53 -3.08
CA ASP A 206 3.60 8.75 -3.63
C ASP A 206 5.15 8.68 -3.75
N PRO A 207 5.90 8.05 -2.82
CA PRO A 207 7.32 7.80 -3.01
C PRO A 207 7.67 6.89 -4.19
N VAL A 208 6.93 5.80 -4.44
CA VAL A 208 7.15 4.97 -5.64
C VAL A 208 6.89 5.79 -6.91
N LEU A 209 5.79 6.53 -6.95
CA LEU A 209 5.49 7.42 -8.08
C LEU A 209 6.56 8.49 -8.27
N THR A 210 7.08 9.03 -7.17
CA THR A 210 8.20 9.99 -7.19
C THR A 210 9.43 9.39 -7.85
N TYR A 211 9.78 8.13 -7.55
CA TYR A 211 10.91 7.44 -8.18
C TYR A 211 10.74 7.37 -9.70
N HIS A 212 9.59 6.88 -10.18
CA HIS A 212 9.32 6.78 -11.62
C HIS A 212 9.28 8.15 -12.31
N LEU A 213 8.79 9.18 -11.62
CA LEU A 213 8.86 10.56 -12.12
C LEU A 213 10.30 11.07 -12.20
N LEU A 214 11.17 10.72 -11.25
CA LEU A 214 12.59 11.08 -11.27
C LEU A 214 13.32 10.37 -12.41
N GLU A 215 13.07 9.07 -12.64
CA GLU A 215 13.64 8.35 -13.80
C GLU A 215 13.19 8.97 -15.13
N ARG A 216 11.94 9.43 -15.21
CA ARG A 216 11.42 10.10 -16.41
C ARG A 216 12.02 11.49 -16.63
N LEU A 217 12.30 12.23 -15.56
CA LEU A 217 12.92 13.56 -15.63
C LEU A 217 14.44 13.48 -15.88
N TYR A 218 15.08 12.45 -15.34
CA TYR A 218 16.53 12.23 -15.40
C TYR A 218 16.80 10.80 -15.88
N PRO A 219 17.06 10.59 -17.18
CA PRO A 219 17.29 9.25 -17.74
C PRO A 219 18.46 8.48 -17.10
N ASP A 220 19.44 9.21 -16.55
CA ASP A 220 20.59 8.64 -15.83
C ASP A 220 20.35 8.50 -14.31
N TRP A 221 19.11 8.63 -13.82
CA TRP A 221 18.81 8.62 -12.37
C TRP A 221 19.35 7.41 -11.59
N ARG A 222 19.39 6.22 -12.21
CA ARG A 222 19.95 5.00 -11.58
C ARG A 222 21.44 5.12 -11.31
N ALA A 223 22.18 5.70 -12.25
CA ALA A 223 23.63 5.87 -12.19
C ALA A 223 23.99 7.27 -12.72
N PRO A 224 23.71 8.33 -11.95
CA PRO A 224 23.81 9.69 -12.44
C PRO A 224 25.27 10.09 -12.64
N SER A 225 25.52 10.87 -13.69
CA SER A 225 26.84 11.48 -13.86
C SER A 225 27.15 12.48 -12.73
N ASN A 226 28.43 12.80 -12.51
CA ASN A 226 28.83 13.80 -11.52
C ASN A 226 28.21 15.18 -11.79
N GLU A 227 28.00 15.53 -13.07
CA GLU A 227 27.34 16.78 -13.46
C GLU A 227 25.83 16.73 -13.18
N SER A 228 25.18 15.63 -13.55
CA SER A 228 23.74 15.42 -13.32
C SER A 228 23.41 15.47 -11.83
N ILE A 229 24.14 14.75 -10.99
CA ILE A 229 23.87 14.70 -9.55
C ILE A 229 24.11 16.06 -8.88
N GLN A 230 25.09 16.84 -9.35
CA GLN A 230 25.32 18.20 -8.87
C GLN A 230 24.17 19.13 -9.25
N SER A 231 23.72 19.09 -10.50
CA SER A 231 22.56 19.85 -10.97
C SER A 231 21.30 19.52 -10.15
N ILE A 232 20.99 18.23 -9.99
CA ILE A 232 19.86 17.75 -9.18
C ILE A 232 19.97 18.26 -7.73
N SER A 233 21.16 18.15 -7.13
CA SER A 233 21.37 18.59 -5.74
C SER A 233 21.11 20.09 -5.54
N SER A 234 21.41 20.90 -6.56
CA SER A 234 21.25 22.35 -6.51
C SER A 234 19.78 22.80 -6.55
N ASP A 235 18.93 22.10 -7.30
CA ASP A 235 17.50 22.41 -7.46
C ASP A 235 16.56 21.39 -6.78
N ILE A 236 17.06 20.62 -5.80
CA ILE A 236 16.29 19.54 -5.18
C ILE A 236 14.95 20.00 -4.55
N ILE A 237 14.88 21.25 -4.08
CA ILE A 237 13.64 21.86 -3.58
C ILE A 237 12.65 22.09 -4.71
N GLY A 238 13.12 22.63 -5.84
CA GLY A 238 12.31 22.89 -7.03
C GLY A 238 11.74 21.58 -7.56
N ILE A 239 12.60 20.57 -7.71
CA ILE A 239 12.21 19.22 -8.14
C ILE A 239 11.14 18.63 -7.21
N GLN A 240 11.36 18.66 -5.88
CA GLN A 240 10.36 18.18 -4.91
C GLN A 240 9.03 18.93 -5.06
N ALA A 241 9.07 20.23 -5.29
CA ALA A 241 7.85 21.04 -5.43
C ALA A 241 7.10 20.73 -6.74
N VAL A 242 7.81 20.54 -7.85
CA VAL A 242 7.24 20.17 -9.15
C VAL A 242 6.58 18.80 -9.07
N ILE A 243 7.30 17.78 -8.58
CA ILE A 243 6.75 16.43 -8.38
C ILE A 243 5.54 16.46 -7.45
N GLY A 244 5.63 17.21 -6.35
CA GLY A 244 4.53 17.36 -5.41
C GLY A 244 3.27 17.99 -6.02
N LYS A 245 3.41 18.91 -6.98
CA LYS A 245 2.28 19.48 -7.73
C LYS A 245 1.65 18.44 -8.66
N VAL A 246 2.47 17.67 -9.38
CA VAL A 246 2.00 16.60 -10.29
C VAL A 246 1.23 15.53 -9.52
N LEU A 247 1.76 15.06 -8.39
CA LEU A 247 1.13 14.01 -7.57
C LEU A 247 -0.19 14.45 -6.94
N LYS A 248 -0.35 15.76 -6.67
CA LYS A 248 -1.55 16.37 -6.06
C LYS A 248 -2.42 17.10 -7.07
N HIS A 249 -2.30 16.74 -8.35
CA HIS A 249 -3.09 17.35 -9.40
C HIS A 249 -4.60 17.17 -9.13
N PRO A 250 -5.46 18.18 -9.34
CA PRO A 250 -6.89 18.11 -9.03
C PRO A 250 -7.64 16.96 -9.73
N LEU A 251 -7.15 16.54 -10.90
CA LEU A 251 -7.74 15.43 -11.68
C LEU A 251 -7.13 14.06 -11.38
N SER A 252 -6.08 13.98 -10.55
CA SER A 252 -5.38 12.71 -10.25
C SER A 252 -6.33 11.61 -9.78
N GLU A 253 -7.28 11.95 -8.91
CA GLU A 253 -8.31 11.05 -8.40
C GLU A 253 -9.25 10.55 -9.50
N SER A 254 -9.58 11.40 -10.48
CA SER A 254 -10.45 11.00 -11.60
C SER A 254 -9.75 9.97 -12.49
N PHE A 255 -8.47 10.18 -12.81
CA PHE A 255 -7.66 9.23 -13.58
C PHE A 255 -7.44 7.92 -12.81
N TYR A 256 -7.20 8.00 -11.51
CA TYR A 256 -7.12 6.81 -10.64
C TYR A 256 -8.41 5.99 -10.68
N ARG A 257 -9.59 6.62 -10.48
CA ARG A 257 -10.87 5.90 -10.44
C ARG A 257 -11.21 5.19 -11.73
N ILE A 258 -10.95 5.81 -12.88
CA ILE A 258 -11.21 5.16 -14.16
C ILE A 258 -10.26 4.00 -14.40
N ALA A 259 -8.99 4.12 -13.99
CA ALA A 259 -8.05 3.01 -14.05
C ALA A 259 -8.46 1.87 -13.10
N GLU A 260 -8.83 2.19 -11.86
CA GLU A 260 -9.31 1.22 -10.84
C GLU A 260 -10.55 0.46 -11.31
N GLN A 261 -11.41 1.04 -12.13
CA GLN A 261 -12.59 0.35 -12.67
C GLN A 261 -12.25 -0.86 -13.56
N TYR A 262 -11.08 -0.85 -14.20
CA TYR A 262 -10.67 -1.86 -15.18
C TYR A 262 -9.40 -2.64 -14.78
N ASP A 263 -8.76 -2.31 -13.66
CA ASP A 263 -7.49 -2.91 -13.21
C ASP A 263 -7.52 -4.44 -13.17
N THR A 264 -8.65 -5.01 -12.73
CA THR A 264 -8.89 -6.43 -12.58
C THR A 264 -8.72 -7.17 -13.91
N LEU A 265 -9.13 -6.55 -15.03
CA LEU A 265 -9.00 -7.15 -16.36
C LEU A 265 -7.52 -7.36 -16.73
N TYR A 266 -6.70 -6.34 -16.51
CA TYR A 266 -5.27 -6.38 -16.78
C TYR A 266 -4.53 -7.33 -15.83
N LEU A 267 -4.91 -7.32 -14.56
CA LEU A 267 -4.34 -8.22 -13.55
C LEU A 267 -4.61 -9.70 -13.86
N ILE A 268 -5.80 -10.02 -14.35
CA ILE A 268 -6.14 -11.39 -14.75
C ILE A 268 -5.43 -11.77 -16.04
N LEU A 269 -5.37 -10.87 -17.02
CA LEU A 269 -4.60 -11.10 -18.24
C LEU A 269 -3.12 -11.39 -17.91
N SER A 270 -2.52 -10.60 -17.02
CA SER A 270 -1.16 -10.80 -16.51
C SER A 270 -0.97 -12.17 -15.86
N ASP A 271 -1.92 -12.63 -15.05
CA ASP A 271 -1.85 -13.95 -14.42
C ASP A 271 -1.87 -15.09 -15.45
N VAL A 272 -2.74 -14.98 -16.46
CA VAL A 272 -2.85 -16.00 -17.51
C VAL A 272 -1.57 -16.04 -18.37
N ILE A 273 -0.99 -14.88 -18.72
CA ILE A 273 0.28 -14.82 -19.45
C ILE A 273 1.42 -15.39 -18.58
N SER A 274 1.45 -15.07 -17.29
CA SER A 274 2.53 -15.48 -16.37
C SER A 274 2.61 -17.00 -16.16
N GLU A 275 1.49 -17.73 -16.29
CA GLU A 275 1.45 -19.17 -16.08
C GLU A 275 2.27 -19.93 -17.14
N ASP A 276 2.12 -19.55 -18.41
CA ASP A 276 2.90 -20.10 -19.51
C ASP A 276 3.12 -19.05 -20.63
N PRO A 277 4.12 -18.15 -20.47
CA PRO A 277 4.40 -17.10 -21.45
C PRO A 277 4.80 -17.66 -22.83
N GLU A 278 5.38 -18.86 -22.89
CA GLU A 278 5.89 -19.46 -24.12
C GLU A 278 4.77 -20.03 -24.98
N ASN A 279 3.78 -20.68 -24.37
CA ASN A 279 2.64 -21.26 -25.10
C ASN A 279 1.39 -20.38 -25.09
N PHE A 280 1.43 -19.17 -24.54
CA PHE A 280 0.26 -18.29 -24.45
C PHE A 280 -0.45 -18.11 -25.80
N THR A 281 0.28 -17.90 -26.90
CA THR A 281 -0.29 -17.76 -28.25
C THR A 281 -1.05 -19.00 -28.73
N LYS A 282 -0.64 -20.20 -28.30
CA LYS A 282 -1.34 -21.47 -28.56
C LYS A 282 -2.60 -21.57 -27.70
N ILE A 283 -2.55 -21.13 -26.44
CA ILE A 283 -3.69 -21.10 -25.52
C ILE A 283 -4.82 -20.21 -26.09
N VAL A 284 -4.48 -19.05 -26.66
CA VAL A 284 -5.47 -18.17 -27.32
C VAL A 284 -6.15 -18.88 -28.49
N SER A 285 -5.38 -19.63 -29.28
CA SER A 285 -5.86 -20.29 -30.50
C SER A 285 -6.64 -21.59 -30.24
N GLY A 286 -6.38 -22.26 -29.11
CA GLY A 286 -6.90 -23.59 -28.78
C GLY A 286 -8.23 -23.62 -28.01
N GLY A 287 -8.85 -22.47 -27.72
CA GLY A 287 -10.16 -22.38 -27.06
C GLY A 287 -10.16 -22.60 -25.53
N SER A 288 -9.02 -22.92 -24.91
CA SER A 288 -8.88 -23.11 -23.45
C SER A 288 -8.70 -21.79 -22.66
N LEU A 289 -8.76 -20.64 -23.34
CA LEU A 289 -8.49 -19.34 -22.74
C LEU A 289 -9.50 -18.96 -21.65
N GLU A 290 -10.80 -19.21 -21.87
CA GLU A 290 -11.84 -18.89 -20.88
C GLU A 290 -11.68 -19.69 -19.58
N GLU A 291 -11.25 -20.95 -19.68
CA GLU A 291 -10.97 -21.80 -18.53
C GLU A 291 -9.78 -21.26 -17.73
N LYS A 292 -8.71 -20.85 -18.42
CA LYS A 292 -7.54 -20.22 -17.80
C LYS A 292 -7.90 -18.90 -17.10
N ILE A 293 -8.75 -18.06 -17.71
CA ILE A 293 -9.28 -16.84 -17.09
C ILE A 293 -10.08 -17.18 -15.81
N ASP A 294 -10.93 -18.22 -15.86
CA ASP A 294 -11.71 -18.68 -14.71
C ASP A 294 -10.83 -19.14 -13.54
N LEU A 295 -9.79 -19.90 -13.84
CA LEU A 295 -8.81 -20.38 -12.85
C LEU A 295 -8.02 -19.21 -12.23
N ALA A 296 -7.52 -18.28 -13.05
CA ALA A 296 -6.84 -17.08 -12.58
C ALA A 296 -7.74 -16.23 -11.66
N TYR A 297 -9.00 -16.04 -12.08
CA TYR A 297 -9.99 -15.33 -11.28
C TYR A 297 -10.26 -15.99 -9.93
N LYS A 298 -10.49 -17.31 -9.91
CA LYS A 298 -10.72 -18.09 -8.69
C LYS A 298 -9.52 -18.04 -7.74
N SER A 299 -8.30 -18.09 -8.29
CA SER A 299 -7.05 -17.95 -7.53
C SER A 299 -6.97 -16.57 -6.85
N ARG A 300 -7.24 -15.49 -7.58
CA ARG A 300 -7.30 -14.13 -7.01
C ARG A 300 -8.40 -13.99 -5.97
N LEU A 301 -9.58 -14.55 -6.21
CA LEU A 301 -10.68 -14.52 -5.25
C LEU A 301 -10.32 -15.24 -3.94
N ALA A 302 -9.64 -16.39 -4.01
CA ALA A 302 -9.17 -17.11 -2.83
C ALA A 302 -8.13 -16.29 -2.04
N LYS A 303 -7.18 -15.66 -2.72
CA LYS A 303 -6.19 -14.76 -2.11
C LYS A 303 -6.86 -13.55 -1.46
N LEU A 304 -7.82 -12.91 -2.14
CA LEU A 304 -8.57 -11.75 -1.64
C LEU A 304 -9.39 -12.13 -0.40
N LYS A 305 -10.08 -13.27 -0.41
CA LYS A 305 -10.79 -13.81 0.77
C LYS A 305 -9.86 -13.96 1.96
N GLY A 306 -8.69 -14.56 1.76
CA GLY A 306 -7.67 -14.71 2.80
C GLY A 306 -7.14 -13.36 3.32
N LYS A 307 -6.82 -12.42 2.42
CA LYS A 307 -6.32 -11.07 2.75
C LYS A 307 -7.35 -10.27 3.56
N VAL A 308 -8.59 -10.21 3.08
CA VAL A 308 -9.71 -9.53 3.74
C VAL A 308 -10.02 -10.17 5.08
N GLY A 309 -10.08 -11.52 5.16
CA GLY A 309 -10.35 -12.25 6.39
C GLY A 309 -9.28 -12.05 7.46
N ARG A 310 -7.99 -12.04 7.09
CA ARG A 310 -6.90 -11.73 8.02
C ARG A 310 -6.97 -10.27 8.50
N ALA A 311 -7.11 -9.31 7.58
CA ALA A 311 -7.22 -7.90 7.93
C ALA A 311 -8.40 -7.65 8.89
N ALA A 312 -9.52 -8.32 8.63
CA ALA A 312 -10.71 -8.30 9.45
C ALA A 312 -10.46 -8.82 10.87
N LEU A 313 -9.93 -10.04 10.99
CA LEU A 313 -9.61 -10.66 12.28
C LEU A 313 -8.67 -9.78 13.11
N TYR A 314 -7.60 -9.31 12.48
CA TYR A 314 -6.58 -8.47 13.10
C TYR A 314 -7.11 -7.12 13.56
N SER A 315 -7.92 -6.45 12.72
CA SER A 315 -8.56 -5.20 13.12
C SER A 315 -9.55 -5.41 14.27
N THR A 316 -10.35 -6.48 14.26
CA THR A 316 -11.30 -6.79 15.36
C THR A 316 -10.56 -7.06 16.67
N ILE A 317 -9.51 -7.88 16.67
CA ILE A 317 -8.69 -8.16 17.86
C ILE A 317 -8.04 -6.88 18.38
N SER A 318 -7.43 -6.09 17.49
CA SER A 318 -6.76 -4.83 17.86
C SER A 318 -7.72 -3.83 18.49
N ILE A 319 -8.90 -3.63 17.90
CA ILE A 319 -9.96 -2.77 18.43
C ILE A 319 -10.44 -3.27 19.78
N PHE A 320 -10.68 -4.58 19.92
CA PHE A 320 -11.12 -5.18 21.18
C PHE A 320 -10.09 -4.96 22.29
N VAL A 321 -8.82 -5.32 22.06
CA VAL A 321 -7.73 -5.16 23.05
C VAL A 321 -7.56 -3.70 23.43
N THR A 322 -7.55 -2.80 22.44
CA THR A 322 -7.37 -1.36 22.68
C THR A 322 -8.55 -0.79 23.47
N LYS A 323 -9.78 -1.23 23.17
CA LYS A 323 -10.97 -0.79 23.91
C LYS A 323 -10.95 -1.29 25.35
N VAL A 324 -10.59 -2.56 25.59
CA VAL A 324 -10.45 -3.12 26.94
C VAL A 324 -9.40 -2.34 27.73
N LEU A 325 -8.22 -2.08 27.14
CA LEU A 325 -7.18 -1.29 27.79
C LEU A 325 -7.64 0.13 28.11
N PHE A 326 -8.36 0.79 27.19
CA PHE A 326 -8.89 2.13 27.40
C PHE A 326 -9.94 2.17 28.52
N VAL A 327 -10.81 1.15 28.58
CA VAL A 327 -11.80 1.02 29.66
C VAL A 327 -11.10 0.86 31.02
N LEU A 328 -10.10 -0.01 31.11
CA LEU A 328 -9.37 -0.25 32.35
C LEU A 328 -8.54 0.96 32.79
N ALA A 329 -7.87 1.63 31.85
CA ALA A 329 -6.96 2.72 32.13
C ALA A 329 -7.66 4.06 32.37
N LEU A 330 -8.80 4.31 31.72
CA LEU A 330 -9.45 5.63 31.69
C LEU A 330 -10.93 5.58 32.07
N GLU A 331 -11.77 4.79 31.40
CA GLU A 331 -13.23 4.84 31.64
C GLU A 331 -13.59 4.42 33.07
N ILE A 332 -13.03 3.33 33.61
CA ILE A 332 -13.32 2.87 34.96
C ILE A 332 -12.87 3.87 36.04
N PRO A 333 -11.61 4.40 36.02
CA PRO A 333 -11.19 5.42 36.97
C PRO A 333 -12.07 6.68 36.91
N VAL A 334 -12.40 7.16 35.71
CA VAL A 334 -13.20 8.37 35.50
C VAL A 334 -14.63 8.16 35.99
N ASP A 335 -15.28 7.06 35.60
CA ASP A 335 -16.66 6.76 36.02
C ASP A 335 -16.75 6.57 37.53
N ARG A 336 -15.76 5.90 38.15
CA ARG A 336 -15.69 5.78 39.62
C ARG A 336 -15.51 7.15 40.29
N TYR A 337 -14.68 8.04 39.73
CA TYR A 337 -14.44 9.37 40.28
C TYR A 337 -15.67 10.30 40.19
N PHE A 338 -16.37 10.31 39.06
CA PHE A 338 -17.51 11.22 38.84
C PHE A 338 -18.87 10.67 39.27
N HIS A 339 -19.12 9.36 39.12
CA HIS A 339 -20.45 8.77 39.33
C HIS A 339 -20.54 7.87 40.58
N GLY A 340 -19.41 7.58 41.24
CA GLY A 340 -19.35 6.81 42.50
C GLY A 340 -19.72 5.33 42.41
N SER A 341 -20.38 4.89 41.32
CA SER A 341 -20.76 3.51 41.06
C SER A 341 -20.40 3.11 39.62
N LEU A 342 -20.05 1.84 39.43
CA LEU A 342 -19.74 1.29 38.11
C LEU A 342 -21.00 0.69 37.50
N ASN A 343 -21.39 1.22 36.34
CA ASN A 343 -22.45 0.61 35.56
C ASN A 343 -21.87 -0.51 34.69
N TYR A 344 -21.96 -1.74 35.18
CA TYR A 344 -21.44 -2.91 34.48
C TYR A 344 -22.09 -3.14 33.11
N THR A 345 -23.36 -2.76 32.91
CA THR A 345 -24.02 -2.91 31.61
C THR A 345 -23.47 -1.93 30.59
N ALA A 346 -23.23 -0.67 30.99
CA ALA A 346 -22.59 0.33 30.14
C ALA A 346 -21.16 -0.06 29.78
N ILE A 347 -20.38 -0.55 30.74
CA ILE A 347 -19.01 -1.05 30.50
C ILE A 347 -19.03 -2.24 29.53
N ALA A 348 -19.91 -3.22 29.75
CA ALA A 348 -20.03 -4.38 28.87
C ALA A 348 -20.41 -3.97 27.45
N LEU A 349 -21.41 -3.08 27.29
CA LEU A 349 -21.80 -2.57 25.98
C LEU A 349 -20.68 -1.75 25.32
N SER A 350 -19.93 -0.97 26.11
CA SER A 350 -18.77 -0.18 25.64
C SER A 350 -17.69 -1.08 25.03
N ILE A 351 -17.43 -2.24 25.63
CA ILE A 351 -16.44 -3.20 25.16
C ILE A 351 -16.94 -4.03 23.96
N VAL A 352 -18.19 -4.49 24.00
CA VAL A 352 -18.73 -5.47 23.03
C VAL A 352 -19.21 -4.81 21.74
N ALA A 353 -19.78 -3.60 21.80
CA ALA A 353 -20.38 -3.00 20.62
C ALA A 353 -19.39 -2.70 19.47
N PRO A 354 -18.17 -2.18 19.70
CA PRO A 354 -17.25 -1.91 18.60
C PRO A 354 -16.79 -3.19 17.84
N PRO A 355 -16.37 -4.29 18.50
CA PRO A 355 -16.10 -5.57 17.82
C PRO A 355 -17.32 -6.14 17.10
N LEU A 356 -18.52 -6.03 17.68
CA LEU A 356 -19.75 -6.52 17.08
C LEU A 356 -20.11 -5.73 15.82
N LEU A 357 -19.99 -4.41 15.85
CA LEU A 357 -20.14 -3.55 14.66
C LEU A 357 -19.14 -3.96 13.58
N MET A 358 -17.87 -4.17 13.95
CA MET A 358 -16.85 -4.62 13.01
C MET A 358 -17.26 -5.94 12.34
N MET A 359 -17.70 -6.93 13.12
CA MET A 359 -18.18 -8.21 12.60
C MET A 359 -19.35 -8.05 11.62
N ILE A 360 -20.33 -7.18 11.92
CA ILE A 360 -21.46 -6.90 11.02
C ILE A 360 -21.00 -6.28 9.70
N LEU A 361 -20.10 -5.28 9.77
CA LEU A 361 -19.55 -4.63 8.58
C LEU A 361 -18.80 -5.64 7.69
N LEU A 362 -18.16 -6.64 8.30
CA LEU A 362 -17.41 -7.68 7.60
C LEU A 362 -18.31 -8.72 6.93
N LEU A 363 -19.36 -9.19 7.61
CA LEU A 363 -20.35 -10.09 7.00
C LEU A 363 -21.07 -9.45 5.79
N SER A 364 -21.11 -8.11 5.76
CA SER A 364 -21.69 -7.33 4.66
C SER A 364 -20.73 -7.10 3.47
N VAL A 365 -19.48 -7.56 3.53
CA VAL A 365 -18.50 -7.39 2.45
C VAL A 365 -18.88 -8.25 1.25
N LYS A 366 -19.31 -7.62 0.16
CA LYS A 366 -19.46 -8.28 -1.14
C LYS A 366 -18.10 -8.34 -1.83
N LEU A 367 -17.54 -9.55 -1.93
CA LEU A 367 -16.26 -9.80 -2.60
C LEU A 367 -16.40 -9.86 -4.12
N THR A 368 -17.42 -10.56 -4.60
CA THR A 368 -17.73 -10.69 -6.03
C THR A 368 -19.13 -11.27 -6.25
N SER A 369 -19.58 -11.33 -7.51
CA SER A 369 -20.82 -11.95 -7.96
C SER A 369 -20.56 -12.83 -9.20
N ALA A 370 -21.45 -13.81 -9.48
CA ALA A 370 -21.35 -14.63 -10.69
C ALA A 370 -21.47 -13.80 -11.99
N PRO A 371 -22.35 -12.76 -12.08
CA PRO A 371 -22.35 -11.83 -13.20
C PRO A 371 -21.00 -11.11 -13.40
N ASN A 372 -20.36 -10.69 -12.31
CA ASN A 372 -19.06 -9.99 -12.39
C ASN A 372 -17.97 -10.86 -13.02
N LEU A 373 -17.96 -12.17 -12.74
CA LEU A 373 -17.04 -13.10 -13.41
C LEU A 373 -17.27 -13.13 -14.93
N GLN A 374 -18.53 -13.07 -15.37
CA GLN A 374 -18.84 -13.02 -16.80
C GLN A 374 -18.39 -11.69 -17.40
N ASP A 375 -18.64 -10.56 -16.74
CA ASP A 375 -18.17 -9.24 -17.19
C ASP A 375 -16.64 -9.19 -17.31
N VAL A 376 -15.93 -9.78 -16.35
CA VAL A 376 -14.48 -9.93 -16.36
C VAL A 376 -14.00 -10.79 -17.54
N LYS A 377 -14.62 -11.96 -17.78
CA LYS A 377 -14.27 -12.83 -18.91
C LYS A 377 -14.41 -12.09 -20.24
N HIS A 378 -15.56 -11.47 -20.47
CA HIS A 378 -15.80 -10.67 -21.68
C HIS A 378 -14.82 -9.50 -21.78
N GLY A 379 -14.50 -8.84 -20.66
CA GLY A 379 -13.53 -7.74 -20.60
C GLY A 379 -12.12 -8.16 -21.00
N VAL A 380 -11.61 -9.28 -20.47
CA VAL A 380 -10.29 -9.81 -20.81
C VAL A 380 -10.22 -10.21 -22.29
N LEU A 381 -11.24 -10.90 -22.80
CA LEU A 381 -11.31 -11.26 -24.23
C LEU A 381 -11.28 -10.02 -25.13
N LYS A 382 -11.95 -8.94 -24.72
CA LYS A 382 -11.93 -7.65 -25.43
C LYS A 382 -10.57 -6.94 -25.39
N LEU A 383 -9.74 -7.14 -24.36
CA LEU A 383 -8.38 -6.60 -24.32
C LEU A 383 -7.47 -7.27 -25.35
N MET A 384 -7.77 -8.52 -25.69
CA MET A 384 -6.98 -9.34 -26.62
C MET A 384 -7.42 -9.17 -28.09
N ASP A 385 -8.54 -8.51 -28.34
CA ASP A 385 -9.05 -8.25 -29.69
C ASP A 385 -8.41 -6.98 -30.27
N ALA A 386 -7.62 -7.15 -31.33
CA ALA A 386 -6.98 -6.05 -32.06
C ALA A 386 -7.98 -5.09 -32.72
N ASN A 387 -9.23 -5.51 -32.96
CA ASN A 387 -10.26 -4.67 -33.57
C ASN A 387 -11.10 -3.89 -32.54
N ASN A 388 -10.79 -3.97 -31.25
CA ASN A 388 -11.57 -3.32 -30.22
C ASN A 388 -11.40 -1.79 -30.24
N ARG A 389 -12.46 -1.08 -30.66
CA ARG A 389 -12.55 0.39 -30.71
C ARG A 389 -13.24 1.02 -29.50
N GLN A 390 -13.27 0.34 -28.35
CA GLN A 390 -13.91 0.90 -27.15
C GLN A 390 -13.17 2.15 -26.66
N THR A 391 -13.87 3.28 -26.68
CA THR A 391 -13.41 4.54 -26.09
C THR A 391 -13.94 4.64 -24.66
N TYR A 392 -13.05 4.99 -23.73
CA TYR A 392 -13.42 5.29 -22.36
C TYR A 392 -13.55 6.81 -22.21
N TYR A 393 -14.62 7.28 -21.55
CA TYR A 393 -14.80 8.70 -21.29
C TYR A 393 -14.48 9.03 -19.84
N LEU A 394 -13.55 9.95 -19.64
CA LEU A 394 -13.27 10.47 -18.30
C LEU A 394 -14.39 11.42 -17.86
N ALA A 395 -15.11 11.05 -16.80
CA ALA A 395 -16.07 11.94 -16.15
C ALA A 395 -15.32 12.90 -15.20
N ILE A 396 -15.14 14.16 -15.63
CA ILE A 396 -14.62 15.20 -14.75
C ILE A 396 -15.77 15.73 -13.86
N PRO A 397 -15.60 15.79 -12.53
CA PRO A 397 -16.61 16.37 -11.66
C PRO A 397 -16.82 17.85 -12.01
N ARG A 398 -18.05 18.20 -12.42
CA ARG A 398 -18.42 19.57 -12.79
C ARG A 398 -18.25 20.51 -11.59
N LYS A 399 -17.77 21.75 -11.85
CA LYS A 399 -17.80 22.82 -10.84
C LYS A 399 -19.24 23.04 -10.39
N LYS A 400 -19.53 22.73 -9.13
CA LYS A 400 -20.84 22.95 -8.52
C LYS A 400 -21.06 24.46 -8.33
N ARG A 401 -22.29 24.94 -8.55
CA ARG A 401 -22.65 26.35 -8.26
C ARG A 401 -22.60 26.59 -6.75
N LEU A 402 -22.28 27.81 -6.32
CA LEU A 402 -22.16 28.15 -4.88
C LEU A 402 -23.41 27.75 -4.07
N ALA A 403 -24.61 28.01 -4.60
CA ALA A 403 -25.86 27.62 -3.96
C ALA A 403 -26.01 26.10 -3.81
N GLN A 404 -25.53 25.31 -4.78
CA GLN A 404 -25.57 23.85 -4.71
C GLN A 404 -24.57 23.32 -3.68
N VAL A 405 -23.38 23.93 -3.58
CA VAL A 405 -22.39 23.59 -2.55
C VAL A 405 -22.98 23.87 -1.16
N LEU A 406 -23.51 25.08 -0.96
CA LEU A 406 -24.08 25.49 0.32
C LEU A 406 -25.25 24.62 0.75
N PHE A 407 -26.15 24.26 -0.18
CA PHE A 407 -27.24 23.33 0.10
C PHE A 407 -26.73 21.95 0.55
N LEU A 408 -25.73 21.40 -0.16
CA LEU A 408 -25.13 20.11 0.20
C LEU A 408 -24.41 20.16 1.55
N ASP A 409 -23.71 21.25 1.85
CA ASP A 409 -23.00 21.42 3.12
C ASP A 409 -23.96 21.53 4.30
N VAL A 410 -25.06 22.28 4.15
CA VAL A 410 -26.12 22.37 5.17
C VAL A 410 -26.77 21.00 5.38
N PHE A 411 -27.09 20.29 4.30
CA PHE A 411 -27.70 18.96 4.39
C PHE A 411 -26.75 17.94 5.05
N TYR A 412 -25.46 18.00 4.73
CA TYR A 412 -24.43 17.19 5.38
C TYR A 412 -24.29 17.54 6.88
N PHE A 413 -24.29 18.82 7.24
CA PHE A 413 -24.23 19.27 8.64
C PHE A 413 -25.44 18.79 9.46
N LEU A 414 -26.64 18.85 8.88
CA LEU A 414 -27.86 18.31 9.51
C LEU A 414 -27.76 16.79 9.71
N SER A 415 -27.25 16.05 8.71
CA SER A 415 -27.00 14.60 8.84
C SER A 415 -25.99 14.31 9.96
N PHE A 416 -24.93 15.11 10.06
CA PHE A 416 -23.95 14.99 11.13
C PHE A 416 -24.59 15.17 12.51
N LEU A 417 -25.35 16.25 12.70
CA LEU A 417 -26.04 16.50 13.97
C LEU A 417 -27.01 15.37 14.31
N PHE A 418 -27.83 14.94 13.35
CA PHE A 418 -28.80 13.87 13.54
C PHE A 418 -28.12 12.55 13.93
N SER A 419 -27.04 12.17 13.24
CA SER A 419 -26.33 10.90 13.47
C SER A 419 -25.69 10.85 14.86
N PHE A 420 -25.00 11.93 15.27
CA PHE A 420 -24.38 11.99 16.60
C PHE A 420 -25.39 12.21 17.74
N TRP A 421 -26.46 12.96 17.48
CA TRP A 421 -27.58 13.07 18.43
C TRP A 421 -28.23 11.71 18.68
N LEU A 422 -28.54 10.95 17.62
CA LEU A 422 -29.15 9.63 17.72
C LEU A 422 -28.24 8.66 18.49
N LEU A 423 -26.94 8.65 18.17
CA LEU A 423 -25.95 7.82 18.87
C LEU A 423 -25.87 8.18 20.35
N SER A 424 -25.75 9.47 20.67
CA SER A 424 -25.63 9.95 22.06
C SER A 424 -26.91 9.70 22.85
N TRP A 425 -28.08 9.87 22.24
CA TRP A 425 -29.37 9.59 22.84
C TRP A 425 -29.54 8.11 23.19
N MET A 426 -29.15 7.19 22.30
CA MET A 426 -29.17 5.75 22.57
C MET A 426 -28.27 5.38 23.75
N LEU A 427 -27.06 5.95 23.83
CA LEU A 427 -26.12 5.67 24.90
C LEU A 427 -26.53 6.28 26.24
N TYR A 428 -27.10 7.48 26.22
CA TYR A 428 -27.66 8.10 27.42
C TYR A 428 -28.79 7.25 28.02
N ARG A 429 -29.65 6.67 27.17
CA ARG A 429 -30.69 5.74 27.60
C ARG A 429 -30.13 4.41 28.12
N ALA A 430 -28.92 4.03 27.72
CA ALA A 430 -28.17 2.91 28.26
C ALA A 430 -27.35 3.28 29.53
N HIS A 431 -27.58 4.46 30.11
CA HIS A 431 -26.93 4.95 31.33
C HIS A 431 -25.41 5.10 31.21
N PHE A 432 -24.91 5.54 30.04
CA PHE A 432 -23.51 5.90 29.87
C PHE A 432 -23.23 7.29 30.47
N GLY A 433 -22.09 7.44 31.14
CA GLY A 433 -21.56 8.74 31.54
C GLY A 433 -21.16 9.59 30.32
N PRO A 434 -21.19 10.94 30.41
CA PRO A 434 -20.86 11.82 29.29
C PRO A 434 -19.47 11.57 28.70
N PHE A 435 -18.48 11.27 29.55
CA PHE A 435 -17.13 10.91 29.11
C PHE A 435 -17.13 9.61 28.30
N SER A 436 -17.76 8.56 28.82
CA SER A 436 -17.88 7.25 28.17
C SER A 436 -18.66 7.33 26.84
N ILE A 437 -19.64 8.23 26.70
CA ILE A 437 -20.32 8.52 25.42
C ILE A 437 -19.33 9.04 24.37
N VAL A 438 -18.51 10.04 24.72
CA VAL A 438 -17.52 10.62 23.80
C VAL A 438 -16.51 9.58 23.35
N VAL A 439 -15.98 8.79 24.30
CA VAL A 439 -15.02 7.73 24.00
C VAL A 439 -15.67 6.65 23.13
N PHE A 440 -16.89 6.23 23.43
CA PHE A 440 -17.63 5.26 22.62
C PHE A 440 -17.84 5.76 21.19
N ALA A 441 -18.26 7.02 21.01
CA ALA A 441 -18.45 7.63 19.70
C ALA A 441 -17.14 7.68 18.91
N MET A 442 -16.01 7.97 19.57
CA MET A 442 -14.67 7.92 18.97
C MET A 442 -14.34 6.51 18.44
N PHE A 443 -14.56 5.47 19.24
CA PHE A 443 -14.31 4.08 18.83
C PHE A 443 -15.25 3.62 17.71
N ILE A 444 -16.56 3.89 17.80
CA ILE A 444 -17.52 3.57 16.72
C ILE A 444 -17.13 4.25 15.41
N SER A 445 -16.66 5.50 15.48
CA SER A 445 -16.16 6.24 14.31
C SER A 445 -14.93 5.56 13.71
N LEU A 446 -13.93 5.21 14.54
CA LEU A 446 -12.73 4.48 14.09
C LEU A 446 -13.07 3.11 13.48
N VAL A 447 -13.97 2.34 14.11
CA VAL A 447 -14.42 1.04 13.60
C VAL A 447 -15.14 1.19 12.28
N SER A 448 -16.04 2.17 12.16
CA SER A 448 -16.79 2.42 10.93
C SER A 448 -15.84 2.80 9.79
N PHE A 449 -14.83 3.63 10.06
CA PHE A 449 -13.79 3.96 9.08
C PHE A 449 -12.93 2.75 8.68
N ALA A 450 -12.49 1.94 9.64
CA ALA A 450 -11.73 0.73 9.35
C ALA A 450 -12.57 -0.27 8.53
N GLY A 451 -13.81 -0.53 8.95
CA GLY A 451 -14.75 -1.43 8.29
C GLY A 451 -15.07 -1.01 6.86
N THR A 452 -15.36 0.27 6.62
CA THR A 452 -15.60 0.80 5.26
C THR A 452 -14.39 0.66 4.34
N LYS A 453 -13.17 0.86 4.85
CA LYS A 453 -11.96 0.65 4.03
C LYS A 453 -11.64 -0.84 3.83
N ILE A 454 -11.99 -1.75 4.75
CA ILE A 454 -11.96 -3.20 4.47
C ILE A 454 -12.99 -3.59 3.41
N GLN A 455 -14.21 -3.05 3.48
CA GLN A 455 -15.26 -3.28 2.47
C GLN A 455 -14.83 -2.79 1.08
N SER A 456 -14.21 -1.62 1.00
CA SER A 456 -13.64 -1.10 -0.26
C SER A 456 -12.58 -2.05 -0.83
N ARG A 457 -11.66 -2.55 -0.01
CA ARG A 457 -10.68 -3.58 -0.43
C ARG A 457 -11.36 -4.88 -0.88
N GLY A 458 -12.46 -5.27 -0.25
CA GLY A 458 -13.23 -6.45 -0.67
C GLY A 458 -13.78 -6.34 -2.09
N ARG A 459 -13.99 -5.13 -2.62
CA ARG A 459 -14.50 -4.89 -3.97
C ARG A 459 -13.40 -4.80 -5.03
N GLU A 460 -12.16 -5.14 -4.70
CA GLU A 460 -10.99 -5.07 -5.60
C GLU A 460 -11.15 -5.90 -6.90
N LEU A 461 -11.97 -6.96 -6.90
CA LEU A 461 -12.24 -7.77 -8.11
C LEU A 461 -13.50 -7.35 -8.88
N MET A 462 -14.22 -6.32 -8.42
CA MET A 462 -15.44 -5.89 -9.08
C MET A 462 -15.12 -4.97 -10.25
N VAL A 463 -15.64 -5.29 -11.42
CA VAL A 463 -15.51 -4.47 -12.63
C VAL A 463 -16.77 -3.63 -12.79
N GLY A 464 -16.61 -2.32 -12.95
CA GLY A 464 -17.73 -1.38 -13.12
C GLY A 464 -18.37 -0.90 -11.82
N GLU A 465 -19.49 -0.18 -11.96
CA GLU A 465 -20.19 0.42 -10.82
C GLU A 465 -21.05 -0.60 -10.07
N VAL A 466 -20.82 -0.71 -8.76
CA VAL A 466 -21.65 -1.53 -7.88
C VAL A 466 -22.97 -0.80 -7.64
N LYS A 467 -24.05 -1.30 -8.25
CA LYS A 467 -25.40 -0.79 -8.01
C LYS A 467 -25.76 -0.91 -6.53
N THR A 468 -25.99 0.22 -5.86
CA THR A 468 -26.51 0.27 -4.49
C THR A 468 -28.04 0.40 -4.51
N GLY A 469 -28.72 -0.30 -3.61
CA GLY A 469 -30.16 -0.15 -3.43
C GLY A 469 -30.49 1.14 -2.66
N PHE A 470 -31.73 1.61 -2.77
CA PHE A 470 -32.18 2.84 -2.09
C PHE A 470 -31.95 2.80 -0.57
N ILE A 471 -32.29 1.68 0.08
CA ILE A 471 -32.13 1.50 1.53
C ILE A 471 -30.65 1.54 1.94
N SER A 472 -29.76 0.88 1.17
CA SER A 472 -28.32 0.93 1.46
C SER A 472 -27.79 2.37 1.34
N SER A 473 -28.24 3.13 0.34
CA SER A 473 -27.82 4.53 0.17
C SER A 473 -28.26 5.42 1.34
N LEU A 474 -29.43 5.16 1.93
CA LEU A 474 -29.91 5.90 3.11
C LEU A 474 -29.07 5.58 4.36
N ILE A 475 -28.74 4.29 4.57
CA ILE A 475 -27.87 3.86 5.66
C ILE A 475 -26.47 4.48 5.49
N ASP A 476 -25.90 4.40 4.28
CA ASP A 476 -24.59 4.98 3.95
C ASP A 476 -24.57 6.48 4.25
N PHE A 477 -25.66 7.19 3.94
CA PHE A 477 -25.78 8.61 4.23
C PHE A 477 -25.76 8.96 5.72
N LEU A 478 -26.41 8.15 6.57
CA LEU A 478 -26.39 8.33 8.03
C LEU A 478 -25.06 7.93 8.67
N PHE A 479 -24.39 6.90 8.13
CA PHE A 479 -23.08 6.48 8.63
C PHE A 479 -21.92 7.36 8.14
N LEU A 480 -22.10 8.12 7.05
CA LEU A 480 -21.06 8.95 6.46
C LEU A 480 -20.42 9.94 7.45
N PRO A 481 -21.17 10.72 8.26
CA PRO A 481 -20.59 11.57 9.30
C PRO A 481 -19.69 10.82 10.29
N ILE A 482 -20.13 9.64 10.75
CA ILE A 482 -19.42 8.79 11.71
C ILE A 482 -18.10 8.28 11.09
N VAL A 483 -18.17 7.80 9.84
CA VAL A 483 -16.99 7.36 9.07
C VAL A 483 -16.01 8.51 8.86
N GLN A 484 -16.50 9.72 8.60
CA GLN A 484 -15.66 10.89 8.33
C GLN A 484 -14.92 11.38 9.59
N VAL A 485 -15.57 11.32 10.75
CA VAL A 485 -14.90 11.53 12.05
C VAL A 485 -13.85 10.45 12.29
N GLY A 486 -14.15 9.19 11.99
CA GLY A 486 -13.21 8.08 12.09
C GLY A 486 -11.97 8.28 11.22
N LYS A 487 -12.17 8.72 9.97
CA LYS A 487 -11.09 9.08 9.05
C LYS A 487 -10.22 10.22 9.61
N TRP A 488 -10.85 11.24 10.16
CA TRP A 488 -10.14 12.35 10.78
C TRP A 488 -9.31 11.89 11.98
N LEU A 489 -9.88 11.11 12.89
CA LEU A 489 -9.20 10.54 14.06
C LEU A 489 -8.02 9.67 13.66
N SER A 490 -8.21 8.74 12.72
CA SER A 490 -7.15 7.87 12.22
C SER A 490 -5.98 8.66 11.65
N ASN A 491 -6.26 9.73 10.90
CA ASN A 491 -5.22 10.61 10.35
C ASN A 491 -4.47 11.39 11.45
N GLN A 492 -5.14 11.80 12.53
CA GLN A 492 -4.45 12.47 13.64
C GLN A 492 -3.56 11.49 14.41
N LEU A 493 -4.04 10.27 14.69
CA LEU A 493 -3.25 9.24 15.38
C LEU A 493 -1.95 8.90 14.64
N ILE A 494 -1.99 8.82 13.30
CA ILE A 494 -0.80 8.59 12.47
C ILE A 494 0.17 9.77 12.48
N ARG A 495 -0.32 11.02 12.61
CA ARG A 495 0.53 12.22 12.66
C ARG A 495 1.38 12.30 13.92
N TYR A 496 0.90 11.72 15.03
CA TYR A 496 1.71 11.57 16.23
C TYR A 496 2.64 10.37 16.09
N ASN A 497 3.77 10.59 15.39
CA ASN A 497 4.90 9.65 15.33
C ASN A 497 5.36 9.15 16.72
N ALA A 498 4.90 9.75 17.82
CA ALA A 498 5.17 9.34 19.20
C ALA A 498 4.73 7.90 19.50
N ILE A 499 3.56 7.45 19.00
CA ILE A 499 3.10 6.07 19.25
C ILE A 499 3.99 5.09 18.48
N VAL A 500 4.22 5.34 17.18
CA VAL A 500 5.13 4.51 16.36
C VAL A 500 6.55 4.51 16.92
N PHE A 501 7.05 5.65 17.38
CA PHE A 501 8.35 5.77 18.03
C PHE A 501 8.41 4.97 19.33
N LEU A 502 7.36 5.01 20.16
CA LEU A 502 7.27 4.27 21.41
C LEU A 502 7.22 2.75 21.16
N PHE A 503 6.43 2.29 20.18
CA PHE A 503 6.43 0.87 19.77
C PHE A 503 7.79 0.43 19.20
N ASN A 504 8.43 1.24 18.36
CA ASN A 504 9.75 0.95 17.80
C ASN A 504 10.82 0.90 18.91
N PHE A 505 10.78 1.83 19.87
CA PHE A 505 11.78 1.90 20.94
C PHE A 505 11.59 0.79 21.98
N LEU A 506 10.37 0.54 22.45
CA LEU A 506 10.10 -0.41 23.53
C LEU A 506 10.14 -1.87 23.08
N ILE A 507 9.84 -2.15 21.80
CA ILE A 507 9.64 -3.52 21.34
C ILE A 507 10.67 -3.91 20.26
N GLU A 508 10.89 -3.07 19.24
CA GLU A 508 11.74 -3.44 18.11
C GLU A 508 13.24 -3.46 18.46
N ALA A 509 13.74 -2.45 19.18
CA ALA A 509 15.16 -2.37 19.52
C ALA A 509 15.64 -3.52 20.45
N PRO A 510 14.93 -3.88 21.55
CA PRO A 510 15.34 -5.00 22.40
C PRO A 510 15.29 -6.36 21.67
N LEU A 511 14.26 -6.56 20.84
CA LEU A 511 14.11 -7.81 20.11
C LEU A 511 15.22 -8.00 19.08
N GLN A 512 15.61 -6.96 18.36
CA GLN A 512 16.68 -7.05 17.37
C GLN A 512 17.99 -7.47 18.01
N ILE A 513 18.34 -6.89 19.16
CA ILE A 513 19.53 -7.27 19.94
C ILE A 513 19.46 -8.74 20.35
N PHE A 514 18.28 -9.21 20.75
CA PHE A 514 18.07 -10.61 21.10
C PHE A 514 18.25 -11.57 19.90
N VAL A 515 17.75 -11.20 18.72
CA VAL A 515 17.91 -12.00 17.50
C VAL A 515 19.38 -12.08 17.07
N GLU A 516 20.10 -10.96 17.09
CA GLU A 516 21.53 -10.90 16.77
C GLU A 516 22.36 -11.71 17.79
N PHE A 517 22.03 -11.63 19.08
CA PHE A 517 22.63 -12.47 20.11
C PHE A 517 22.42 -13.97 19.86
N LEU A 518 21.20 -14.38 19.49
CA LEU A 518 20.90 -15.79 19.21
C LEU A 518 21.74 -16.34 18.04
N GLU A 519 21.98 -15.54 17.02
CA GLU A 519 22.80 -15.92 15.87
C GLU A 519 24.27 -16.05 16.25
N GLN A 520 24.83 -15.08 16.98
CA GLN A 520 26.20 -15.14 17.49
C GLN A 520 26.40 -16.34 18.43
N TRP A 521 25.44 -16.60 19.31
CA TRP A 521 25.44 -17.75 20.19
C TRP A 521 25.46 -19.07 19.42
N ARG A 522 24.65 -19.20 18.37
CA ARG A 522 24.63 -20.42 17.55
C ARG A 522 25.88 -20.58 16.69
N ALA A 523 26.41 -19.50 16.12
CA ALA A 523 27.68 -19.54 15.40
C ALA A 523 28.81 -20.05 16.32
N PHE A 524 28.86 -19.54 17.56
CA PHE A 524 29.79 -20.02 18.58
C PHE A 524 29.60 -21.50 18.92
N LEU A 525 28.35 -21.96 19.10
CA LEU A 525 28.07 -23.39 19.36
C LEU A 525 28.51 -24.28 18.18
N LYS A 526 28.30 -23.82 16.95
CA LYS A 526 28.73 -24.55 15.74
C LYS A 526 30.25 -24.64 15.68
N GLU A 527 30.96 -23.53 15.87
CA GLU A 527 32.42 -23.49 15.90
C GLU A 527 32.99 -24.39 17.01
N LYS A 528 32.38 -24.39 18.20
CA LYS A 528 32.78 -25.29 19.29
C LYS A 528 32.56 -26.75 18.95
N LYS A 529 31.46 -27.09 18.28
CA LYS A 529 31.15 -28.46 17.85
C LYS A 529 32.11 -28.94 16.76
N GLU A 530 32.48 -28.06 15.82
CA GLU A 530 33.46 -28.35 14.77
C GLU A 530 34.89 -28.53 15.30
N ARG A 531 35.22 -27.97 16.47
CA ARG A 531 36.51 -28.20 17.13
C ARG A 531 36.58 -29.46 17.99
N ILE A 532 35.42 -30.06 18.31
CA ILE A 532 35.31 -31.29 19.11
C ILE A 532 35.35 -32.54 18.21
N HIS A 533 35.06 -32.39 16.91
CA HIS A 533 35.29 -33.37 15.87
C HIS A 533 36.60 -33.09 15.15
#